data_AF-A0A2X1JPC4-F1
#
_entry.id   AF-A0A2X1JPC4-F1
#
_cell.length_a   1.000
_cell.length_b   1.000
_cell.length_c   1.000
_cell.angle_alpha   90.00
_cell.angle_beta   90.00
_cell.angle_gamma   90.00
#
_symmetry.space_group_name_H-M   'P 1'
#
loop_
_entity.id
_entity.type
_entity.pdbx_description
1 polymer ?
#
loop_
_entity_poly.entity_id
_entity_poly.type
_entity_poly.pdbx_seq_one_letter_code
_entity_poly.pdbx_strand_id
1 'polypeptide(L)' 'MQLVRQELQAKLGDKVKDLSGVKIFTTFDSVAQDAAEKAAVEGIPALKKTA' A
#
# COMPACT_ATOMS: atom_id res chain seq x y z
N MET A 1 1.96 -0.43 -2.47
CA MET A 1 2.31 0.80 -3.24
C MET A 1 1.68 0.92 -4.63
N GLN A 2 1.03 -0.11 -5.20
CA GLN A 2 0.39 -0.01 -6.52
C GLN A 2 -0.67 1.09 -6.59
N LEU A 3 -1.52 1.21 -5.55
CA LEU A 3 -2.52 2.28 -5.45
C LEU A 3 -1.90 3.68 -5.50
N VAL A 4 -0.81 3.91 -4.76
CA VAL A 4 -0.10 5.20 -4.76
C VAL A 4 0.40 5.55 -6.17
N ARG A 5 0.96 4.58 -6.92
CA ARG A 5 1.41 4.81 -8.29
C ARG A 5 0.26 5.13 -9.25
N GLN A 6 -0.85 4.42 -9.11
CA GLN A 6 -2.04 4.65 -9.93
C GLN A 6 -2.63 6.04 -9.68
N GLU A 7 -2.74 6.45 -8.42
CA GLU A 7 -3.27 7.75 -8.04
C GLU A 7 -2.36 8.90 -8.51
N LEU A 8 -1.03 8.72 -8.41
CA LEU A 8 -0.07 9.68 -8.95
C LEU A 8 -0.20 9.82 -10.48
N GLN A 9 -0.34 8.71 -11.20
CA GLN A 9 -0.57 8.76 -12.65
C GLN A 9 -1.91 9.45 -12.97
N ALA A 10 -2.97 9.16 -12.24
CA ALA A 10 -4.28 9.76 -12.45
C ALA A 10 -4.30 11.28 -12.19
N LYS A 11 -3.58 11.75 -11.16
CA LYS A 11 -3.59 13.17 -10.77
C LYS A 11 -2.53 14.02 -11.46
N LEU A 12 -1.34 13.47 -11.70
CA LEU A 12 -0.17 14.22 -12.17
C LEU A 12 0.30 13.77 -13.56
N GLY A 13 -0.16 12.63 -14.05
CA GLY A 13 0.30 12.04 -15.30
C GLY A 13 1.81 11.83 -15.31
N ASP A 14 2.43 11.96 -16.48
CA ASP A 14 3.88 11.76 -16.64
C ASP A 14 4.73 12.92 -16.10
N LYS A 15 4.13 14.08 -15.76
CA LYS A 15 4.86 15.25 -15.23
C LYS A 15 5.60 14.96 -13.93
N VAL A 16 5.17 13.95 -13.16
CA VAL A 16 5.84 13.57 -11.91
C VAL A 16 7.20 12.92 -12.16
N LYS A 17 7.45 12.36 -13.35
CA LYS A 17 8.72 11.69 -13.72
C LYS A 17 9.81 12.69 -14.07
N ASP A 18 9.43 13.90 -14.48
CA ASP A 18 10.35 14.97 -14.86
C ASP A 18 10.81 15.81 -13.66
N LEU A 19 10.23 15.57 -12.47
CA LEU A 19 10.55 16.27 -11.24
C LEU A 19 11.52 15.44 -10.38
N SER A 20 12.72 15.98 -10.14
CA SER A 20 13.70 15.36 -9.26
C SER A 20 13.47 15.76 -7.79
N GLY A 21 13.63 14.82 -6.86
CA GLY A 21 13.53 15.07 -5.42
C GLY A 21 12.11 15.21 -4.86
N VAL A 22 11.08 14.75 -5.60
CA VAL A 22 9.69 14.81 -5.15
C VAL A 22 9.48 13.96 -3.90
N LYS A 23 8.88 14.57 -2.87
CA LYS A 23 8.43 13.89 -1.66
C LYS A 23 6.93 13.63 -1.74
N ILE A 24 6.55 12.36 -1.73
CA ILE A 24 5.15 11.93 -1.81
C ILE A 24 4.69 11.58 -0.39
N PHE A 25 3.79 12.39 0.16
CA PHE A 25 3.13 12.11 1.42
C PHE A 25 1.84 11.33 1.14
N THR A 26 1.66 10.21 1.83
CA THR A 26 0.53 9.30 1.62
C THR A 26 -0.30 9.20 2.89
N THR A 27 -1.49 8.61 2.80
CA THR A 27 -2.32 8.26 3.95
C THR A 27 -1.93 6.90 4.55
N PHE A 28 -0.73 6.40 4.27
CA PHE A 28 -0.25 5.13 4.79
C PHE A 28 -0.09 5.19 6.32
N ASP A 29 -0.71 4.24 7.00
CA ASP A 29 -0.58 4.03 8.44
C ASP A 29 0.19 2.73 8.68
N SER A 30 1.38 2.83 9.26
CA SER A 30 2.24 1.68 9.51
C SER A 30 1.68 0.74 10.58
N VAL A 31 1.04 1.28 11.62
CA VAL A 31 0.50 0.45 12.72
C VAL A 31 -0.68 -0.38 12.22
N ALA A 32 -1.57 0.24 11.45
CA ALA A 32 -2.69 -0.46 10.86
C ALA A 32 -2.23 -1.52 9.84
N GLN A 33 -1.22 -1.22 9.03
CA GLN A 33 -0.67 -2.16 8.05
C GLN A 33 -0.04 -3.38 8.72
N ASP A 34 0.80 -3.19 9.74
CA ASP A 34 1.44 -4.30 10.46
C ASP A 34 0.41 -5.23 11.10
N ALA A 35 -0.63 -4.64 11.71
CA ALA A 35 -1.74 -5.40 12.30
C ALA A 35 -2.50 -6.21 11.24
N ALA A 36 -2.79 -5.60 10.08
CA ALA A 36 -3.49 -6.27 8.99
C ALA A 36 -2.66 -7.39 8.37
N GLU A 37 -1.36 -7.18 8.16
CA GLU A 37 -0.44 -8.21 7.65
C GLU A 37 -0.35 -9.40 8.59
N LYS A 38 -0.17 -9.15 9.89
CA LYS A 38 -0.16 -10.21 10.90
C LYS A 38 -1.48 -11.00 10.91
N ALA A 39 -2.61 -10.30 10.92
CA ALA A 39 -3.93 -10.93 10.93
C ALA A 39 -4.16 -11.82 9.70
N ALA A 40 -3.72 -11.40 8.51
CA ALA A 40 -3.83 -12.19 7.29
C ALA A 40 -2.90 -13.42 7.32
N VAL A 41 -1.64 -13.25 7.74
CA VAL A 41 -0.65 -14.32 7.79
C VAL A 41 -1.03 -15.41 8.80
N GLU A 42 -1.58 -15.03 9.95
CA GLU A 42 -1.99 -16.00 10.99
C GLU A 42 -3.41 -16.54 10.74
N GLY A 43 -4.34 -15.69 10.31
CA GLY A 43 -5.75 -16.01 10.16
C GLY A 43 -6.06 -16.95 9.00
N ILE A 44 -5.45 -16.75 7.82
CA ILE A 44 -5.72 -17.60 6.65
C ILE A 44 -5.31 -19.06 6.89
N PRO A 45 -4.11 -19.37 7.42
CA PRO A 45 -3.76 -20.74 7.79
C PRO A 45 -4.65 -21.33 8.88
N ALA A 46 -5.08 -20.53 9.86
CA ALA A 46 -5.99 -21.00 10.90
C ALA A 46 -7.33 -21.47 10.31
N LEU A 47 -7.91 -20.68 9.40
CA LEU A 47 -9.16 -21.03 8.70
C LEU A 47 -9.00 -22.28 7.82
N LYS A 48 -7.87 -22.43 7.13
CA LYS A 48 -7.58 -23.61 6.30
C LYS A 48 -7.43 -24.89 7.11
N LYS A 49 -7.08 -24.82 8.40
CA LYS A 49 -6.99 -26.00 9.29
C LYS A 49 -8.35 -26.45 9.82
N THR A 50 -9.33 -25.55 9.81
CA THR A 50 -10.70 -25.80 10.28
C THR A 50 -11.69 -26.12 9.15
N ALA A 51 -11.24 -26.03 7.89
CA ALA A 51 -11.97 -26.44 6.69
C ALA A 51 -11.55 -27.85 6.27
#